data_AF-A0A5C6DUE9-F1
#
_entry.id   AF-A0A5C6DUE9-F1
#
_cell.length_a   1.000
_cell.length_b   1.000
_cell.length_c   1.000
_cell.angle_alpha   90.00
_cell.angle_beta   90.00
_cell.angle_gamma   90.00
#
_symmetry.space_group_name_H-M   'P 1'
#
loop_
_entity.id
_entity.type
_entity.pdbx_description
1 polymer ?
#
loop_
_entity_poly.entity_id
_entity_poly.type
_entity_poly.pdbx_seq_one_letter_code
_entity_poly.pdbx_strand_id
1 'polypeptide(L)'
;MKERVRNHRELIVYQKSFAAGKRVFELSKAFPREEMYSLTDQVRRASRSVSANIAEAWRKRRYEKHFCSTLNIAEAEAAETQVWLDYAAAHGYLDEATAAKANEYYEEILRMIVKMIHGSSNWCDLKSKGESGSRGAGEQGSDYRTDDEYVVVDQHKLLSPSPDLPDSPSKSEGDGSA
;
A
#
# COMPACT_ATOMS: atom_id res chain seq x y z
N MET A 1 15.70 -11.48 4.42
CA MET A 1 16.99 -11.00 5.00
C MET A 1 16.72 -9.63 5.58
N LYS A 2 17.17 -9.35 6.80
CA LYS A 2 16.96 -8.01 7.40
C LYS A 2 17.84 -6.97 6.70
N GLU A 3 17.27 -5.82 6.36
CA GLU A 3 17.93 -4.73 5.67
C GLU A 3 17.68 -3.39 6.36
N ARG A 4 18.55 -2.42 6.11
CA ARG A 4 18.44 -1.06 6.65
C ARG A 4 17.58 -0.22 5.72
N VAL A 5 16.49 0.32 6.26
CA VAL A 5 15.57 1.20 5.52
C VAL A 5 15.62 2.60 6.14
N ARG A 6 15.95 3.61 5.32
CA ARG A 6 16.15 5.01 5.72
C ARG A 6 15.00 5.92 5.32
N ASN A 7 14.39 5.65 4.17
CA ASN A 7 13.32 6.47 3.64
C ASN A 7 12.21 5.62 3.01
N HIS A 8 11.02 6.20 2.86
CA HIS A 8 9.84 5.51 2.34
C HIS A 8 10.05 4.94 0.93
N ARG A 9 10.94 5.49 0.11
CA ARG A 9 11.18 5.01 -1.27
C ARG A 9 11.89 3.65 -1.28
N GLU A 10 12.52 3.27 -0.17
CA GLU A 10 13.12 1.96 0.03
C GLU A 10 12.08 0.92 0.48
N LEU A 11 10.84 1.32 0.80
CA LEU A 11 9.78 0.39 1.17
C LEU A 11 9.25 -0.37 -0.06
N ILE A 12 9.22 -1.71 0.01
CA ILE A 12 8.66 -2.53 -1.07
C ILE A 12 7.18 -2.19 -1.30
N VAL A 13 6.41 -2.00 -0.23
CA VAL A 13 4.98 -1.63 -0.33
C VAL A 13 4.77 -0.26 -0.99
N TYR A 14 5.71 0.68 -0.80
CA TYR A 14 5.68 1.99 -1.46
C TYR A 14 5.95 1.83 -2.96
N GLN A 15 6.99 1.07 -3.32
CA GLN A 15 7.35 0.84 -4.72
C GLN A 15 6.20 0.16 -5.49
N LYS A 16 5.56 -0.84 -4.87
CA LYS A 16 4.40 -1.54 -5.43
C LYS A 16 3.18 -0.63 -5.56
N SER A 17 2.83 0.12 -4.51
CA SER A 17 1.68 1.05 -4.57
C SER A 17 1.88 2.18 -5.57
N PHE A 18 3.09 2.73 -5.70
CA PHE A 18 3.41 3.72 -6.71
C PHE A 18 3.29 3.14 -8.13
N ALA A 19 3.80 1.93 -8.36
CA ALA A 19 3.67 1.24 -9.65
C ALA A 19 2.21 0.94 -10.00
N ALA A 20 1.41 0.49 -9.02
CA ALA A 20 -0.03 0.26 -9.18
C ALA A 20 -0.78 1.55 -9.53
N GLY A 21 -0.51 2.66 -8.83
CA GLY A 21 -1.10 3.96 -9.15
C GLY A 21 -0.73 4.48 -10.54
N LYS A 22 0.51 4.26 -11.00
CA LYS A 22 0.90 4.54 -12.39
C LYS A 22 0.11 3.68 -13.37
N ARG A 23 -0.08 2.39 -13.08
CA ARG A 23 -0.86 1.49 -13.94
C ARG A 23 -2.32 1.92 -14.04
N VAL A 24 -2.96 2.27 -12.92
CA VAL A 24 -4.33 2.82 -12.89
C VAL A 24 -4.43 4.08 -13.74
N PHE A 25 -3.46 5.00 -13.64
CA PHE A 25 -3.44 6.18 -14.50
C PHE A 25 -3.42 5.81 -15.99
N GLU A 26 -2.59 4.86 -16.39
CA GLU A 26 -2.53 4.40 -17.79
C GLU A 26 -3.85 3.72 -18.23
N LEU A 27 -4.45 2.88 -17.39
CA LEU A 27 -5.74 2.23 -17.66
C LEU A 27 -6.87 3.25 -17.85
N SER A 28 -6.93 4.25 -16.98
CA SER A 28 -7.96 5.29 -17.04
C SER A 28 -7.91 6.20 -18.27
N LYS A 29 -6.87 6.11 -19.11
CA LYS A 29 -6.83 6.83 -20.39
C LYS A 29 -7.81 6.26 -21.41
N ALA A 30 -8.26 5.02 -21.23
CA ALA A 30 -9.25 4.39 -22.09
C ALA A 30 -10.70 4.76 -21.72
N PHE A 31 -10.92 5.45 -20.59
CA PHE A 31 -12.26 5.75 -20.10
C PHE A 31 -12.93 6.82 -20.97
N PRO A 32 -14.28 6.81 -21.08
CA PRO A 32 -15.01 7.85 -21.79
C PRO A 32 -14.70 9.25 -21.26
N ARG A 33 -14.78 10.26 -22.13
CA ARG A 33 -14.46 11.65 -21.76
C ARG A 33 -15.45 12.19 -20.73
N GLU A 34 -16.67 11.69 -20.74
CA GLU A 34 -17.75 12.00 -19.81
C GLU A 34 -17.38 11.63 -18.36
N GLU A 35 -16.50 10.64 -18.16
CA GLU A 35 -16.05 10.18 -16.84
C GLU A 35 -14.85 10.97 -16.30
N MET A 36 -14.36 11.97 -17.03
CA MET A 36 -13.13 12.70 -16.68
C MET A 36 -13.18 13.32 -15.28
N TYR A 37 -14.34 13.86 -14.88
CA TYR A 37 -14.57 14.46 -13.56
C TYR A 37 -15.39 13.57 -12.61
N SER A 38 -15.53 12.29 -12.96
CA SER A 38 -16.28 11.28 -12.22
C SER A 38 -15.34 10.11 -11.93
N LEU A 39 -15.53 8.95 -12.57
CA LEU A 39 -14.80 7.73 -12.27
C LEU A 39 -13.29 7.90 -12.50
N THR A 40 -12.89 8.62 -13.55
CA THR A 40 -11.48 8.86 -13.86
C THR A 40 -10.76 9.62 -12.75
N ASP A 41 -11.40 10.64 -12.18
CA ASP A 41 -10.79 11.44 -11.12
C ASP A 41 -10.73 10.66 -9.80
N GLN A 42 -11.82 9.98 -9.45
CA GLN A 42 -11.90 9.16 -8.23
C GLN A 42 -10.84 8.07 -8.21
N VAL A 43 -10.74 7.25 -9.27
CA VAL A 43 -9.77 6.14 -9.31
C VAL A 43 -8.32 6.65 -9.29
N ARG A 44 -8.05 7.80 -9.92
CA ARG A 44 -6.70 8.39 -9.94
C ARG A 44 -6.32 8.99 -8.59
N ARG A 45 -7.27 9.62 -7.89
CA ARG A 45 -7.01 10.17 -6.56
C ARG A 45 -6.78 9.07 -5.53
N ALA A 46 -7.70 8.11 -5.45
CA ALA A 46 -7.59 7.00 -4.50
C ALA A 46 -6.28 6.21 -4.71
N SER A 47 -6.00 5.82 -5.95
CA SER A 47 -4.79 5.03 -6.27
C SER A 47 -3.47 5.72 -5.90
N ARG A 48 -3.37 7.04 -6.08
CA ARG A 48 -2.18 7.82 -5.70
C ARG A 48 -2.10 8.03 -4.18
N SER A 49 -3.26 8.19 -3.54
CA SER A 49 -3.39 8.38 -2.09
C SER A 49 -2.77 7.22 -1.31
N VAL A 50 -2.85 5.97 -1.81
CA VAL A 50 -2.19 4.81 -1.18
C VAL A 50 -0.70 5.03 -0.96
N SER A 51 0.05 5.37 -2.02
CA SER A 51 1.50 5.58 -1.94
C SER A 51 1.86 6.84 -1.12
N ALA A 52 1.01 7.86 -1.16
CA ALA A 52 1.17 9.08 -0.38
C ALA A 52 1.02 8.81 1.13
N ASN A 53 -0.03 8.08 1.53
CA ASN A 53 -0.27 7.69 2.91
C ASN A 53 0.80 6.72 3.43
N ILE A 54 1.34 5.81 2.60
CA ILE A 54 2.49 4.97 3.00
C ILE A 54 3.72 5.84 3.31
N ALA A 55 4.00 6.84 2.47
CA ALA A 55 5.12 7.76 2.71
C ALA A 55 4.92 8.62 3.96
N GLU A 56 3.68 9.05 4.22
CA GLU A 56 3.31 9.78 5.43
C GLU A 56 3.41 8.91 6.69
N ALA A 57 2.89 7.69 6.65
CA ALA A 57 3.01 6.72 7.73
C ALA A 57 4.49 6.52 8.09
N TRP A 58 5.35 6.31 7.09
CA TRP A 58 6.79 6.22 7.30
C TRP A 58 7.36 7.43 8.06
N ARG A 59 6.95 8.66 7.73
CA ARG A 59 7.41 9.86 8.47
C ARG A 59 6.84 9.94 9.89
N LYS A 60 5.66 9.37 10.14
CA LYS A 60 5.00 9.30 11.45
C LYS A 60 5.46 8.15 12.35
N ARG A 61 6.34 7.25 11.88
CA ARG A 61 6.81 6.04 12.59
C ARG A 61 7.52 6.25 13.93
N ARG A 62 7.82 7.49 14.33
CA ARG A 62 8.25 7.82 15.71
C ARG A 62 7.16 7.53 16.74
N TYR A 63 5.90 7.52 16.32
CA TYR A 63 4.74 7.24 17.15
C TYR A 63 3.91 6.14 16.50
N GLU A 64 3.99 4.92 17.05
CA GLU A 64 3.37 3.71 16.49
C GLU A 64 1.86 3.88 16.21
N LYS A 65 1.14 4.57 17.10
CA LYS A 65 -0.30 4.88 16.88
C LYS A 65 -0.54 5.71 15.63
N HIS A 66 0.30 6.71 15.35
CA HIS A 66 0.18 7.55 14.15
C HIS A 66 0.60 6.78 12.89
N PHE A 67 1.63 5.94 12.99
CA PHE A 67 2.02 5.02 11.92
C PHE A 67 0.86 4.12 11.49
N CYS A 68 0.27 3.38 12.45
CA CYS A 68 -0.84 2.48 12.18
C CYS A 68 -2.08 3.21 11.67
N SER A 69 -2.45 4.33 12.31
CA SER A 69 -3.61 5.12 11.87
C SER A 69 -3.45 5.62 10.43
N THR A 70 -2.26 6.03 10.01
CA THR A 70 -2.03 6.48 8.63
C THR A 70 -1.94 5.30 7.66
N LEU A 71 -1.43 4.14 8.07
CA LEU A 71 -1.52 2.91 7.26
C LEU A 71 -2.97 2.46 7.03
N ASN A 72 -3.87 2.58 8.02
CA ASN A 72 -5.30 2.29 7.83
C ASN A 72 -5.93 3.21 6.77
N ILE A 73 -5.48 4.46 6.65
CA ILE A 73 -5.92 5.34 5.55
C ILE A 73 -5.43 4.80 4.21
N ALA A 74 -4.15 4.38 4.11
CA ALA A 74 -3.63 3.76 2.90
C ALA A 74 -4.39 2.47 2.52
N GLU A 75 -4.78 1.67 3.51
CA GLU A 75 -5.61 0.47 3.33
C GLU A 75 -6.99 0.82 2.78
N ALA A 76 -7.67 1.81 3.36
CA ALA A 76 -8.98 2.28 2.90
C ALA A 76 -8.93 2.80 1.46
N GLU A 77 -7.88 3.57 1.11
CA GLU A 77 -7.67 4.10 -0.24
C GLU A 77 -7.37 3.00 -1.29
N ALA A 78 -6.71 1.92 -0.85
CA ALA A 78 -6.47 0.75 -1.70
C ALA A 78 -7.77 0.00 -1.99
N ALA A 79 -8.60 -0.23 -0.97
CA ALA A 79 -9.92 -0.82 -1.13
C ALA A 79 -10.86 0.06 -1.98
N GLU A 80 -10.84 1.38 -1.76
CA GLU A 80 -11.59 2.33 -2.59
C GLU A 80 -11.14 2.28 -4.05
N THR A 81 -9.84 2.14 -4.31
CA THR A 81 -9.33 1.97 -5.67
C THR A 81 -9.89 0.71 -6.35
N GLN A 82 -9.99 -0.41 -5.62
CA GLN A 82 -10.60 -1.65 -6.15
C GLN A 82 -12.07 -1.42 -6.52
N VAL A 83 -12.84 -0.74 -5.67
CA VAL A 83 -14.24 -0.40 -5.97
C VAL A 83 -14.36 0.38 -7.29
N TRP A 84 -13.49 1.36 -7.53
CA TRP A 84 -13.51 2.12 -8.77
C TRP A 84 -13.07 1.32 -10.00
N LEU A 85 -12.17 0.34 -9.83
CA LEU A 85 -11.80 -0.62 -10.89
C LEU A 85 -12.98 -1.56 -11.23
N ASP A 86 -13.73 -1.99 -10.21
CA ASP A 86 -14.92 -2.82 -10.39
C ASP A 86 -16.02 -2.09 -11.15
N TYR A 87 -16.27 -0.81 -10.82
CA TYR A 87 -17.19 0.03 -11.60
C TYR A 87 -16.72 0.21 -13.05
N ALA A 88 -15.42 0.42 -13.27
CA ALA A 88 -14.87 0.55 -14.63
C ALA A 88 -15.10 -0.72 -15.45
N ALA A 89 -14.98 -1.91 -14.85
CA ALA A 89 -15.28 -3.19 -15.48
C ALA A 89 -16.79 -3.35 -15.75
N ALA A 90 -17.63 -3.07 -14.76
CA ALA A 90 -19.08 -3.19 -14.85
C ALA A 90 -19.69 -2.28 -15.93
N HIS A 91 -19.08 -1.11 -16.18
CA HIS A 91 -19.47 -0.21 -17.26
C HIS A 91 -18.81 -0.53 -18.61
N GLY A 92 -17.94 -1.55 -18.69
CA GLY A 92 -17.23 -1.95 -19.89
C GLY A 92 -16.11 -0.99 -20.32
N TYR A 93 -15.65 -0.10 -19.42
CA TYR A 93 -14.53 0.80 -19.67
C TYR A 93 -13.18 0.09 -19.55
N LEU A 94 -13.15 -1.02 -18.81
CA LEU A 94 -12.07 -2.00 -18.78
C LEU A 94 -12.65 -3.39 -19.01
N ASP A 95 -11.87 -4.26 -19.65
CA ASP A 95 -12.20 -5.68 -19.66
C ASP A 95 -11.95 -6.33 -18.30
N GLU A 96 -12.73 -7.37 -18.00
CA GLU A 96 -12.69 -8.12 -16.74
C GLU A 96 -11.29 -8.65 -16.39
N ALA A 97 -10.51 -9.11 -17.37
CA ALA A 97 -9.18 -9.66 -17.12
C ALA A 97 -8.18 -8.56 -16.72
N THR A 98 -8.28 -7.39 -17.36
CA THR A 98 -7.48 -6.22 -17.01
C THR A 98 -7.84 -5.68 -15.63
N ALA A 99 -9.13 -5.60 -15.30
CA ALA A 99 -9.60 -5.17 -13.99
C ALA A 99 -9.18 -6.14 -12.88
N ALA A 100 -9.36 -7.46 -13.09
CA ALA A 100 -8.93 -8.50 -12.15
C ALA A 100 -7.42 -8.40 -11.86
N LYS A 101 -6.59 -8.24 -12.90
CA LYS A 101 -5.14 -8.08 -12.73
C LYS A 101 -4.76 -6.79 -11.99
N ALA A 102 -5.51 -5.71 -12.20
CA ALA A 102 -5.31 -4.47 -11.43
C ALA A 102 -5.67 -4.68 -9.96
N ASN A 103 -6.78 -5.38 -9.68
CA ASN A 103 -7.22 -5.74 -8.33
C ASN A 103 -6.22 -6.65 -7.61
N GLU A 104 -5.58 -7.60 -8.30
CA GLU A 104 -4.51 -8.45 -7.73
C GLU A 104 -3.35 -7.62 -7.17
N TYR A 105 -2.96 -6.52 -7.83
CA TYR A 105 -1.92 -5.62 -7.31
C TYR A 105 -2.35 -4.95 -6.01
N TYR A 106 -3.58 -4.46 -5.93
CA TYR A 106 -4.10 -3.81 -4.72
C TYR A 106 -4.32 -4.80 -3.58
N GLU A 107 -4.74 -6.02 -3.90
CA GLU A 107 -4.88 -7.11 -2.96
C GLU A 107 -3.52 -7.53 -2.35
N GLU A 108 -2.45 -7.57 -3.16
CA GLU A 108 -1.09 -7.71 -2.63
C GLU A 108 -0.72 -6.55 -1.69
N ILE A 109 -0.97 -5.30 -2.10
CA ILE A 109 -0.66 -4.10 -1.30
C ILE A 109 -1.41 -4.10 0.04
N LEU A 110 -2.70 -4.45 0.03
CA LEU A 110 -3.53 -4.56 1.24
C LEU A 110 -2.91 -5.53 2.25
N ARG A 111 -2.57 -6.75 1.81
CA ARG A 111 -1.89 -7.73 2.68
C ARG A 111 -0.58 -7.21 3.26
N MET A 112 0.21 -6.49 2.45
CA MET A 112 1.46 -5.89 2.93
C MET A 112 1.20 -4.82 4.00
N ILE A 113 0.20 -3.95 3.79
CA ILE A 113 -0.19 -2.90 4.76
C ILE A 113 -0.65 -3.54 6.08
N VAL A 114 -1.55 -4.53 6.03
CA VAL A 114 -2.05 -5.25 7.20
C VAL A 114 -0.91 -5.91 7.99
N LYS A 115 0.03 -6.56 7.29
CA LYS A 115 1.23 -7.13 7.93
C LYS A 115 2.11 -6.05 8.58
N MET A 116 2.24 -4.87 7.97
CA MET A 116 2.97 -3.76 8.58
C MET A 116 2.28 -3.23 9.83
N ILE A 117 0.95 -3.19 9.85
CA ILE A 117 0.15 -2.78 11.03
C ILE A 117 0.34 -3.78 12.17
N HIS A 118 0.16 -5.09 11.91
CA HIS A 118 0.35 -6.12 12.94
C HIS A 118 1.79 -6.21 13.46
N GLY A 119 2.77 -5.92 12.62
CA GLY A 119 4.20 -5.91 12.96
C GLY A 119 4.78 -4.52 13.24
N SER A 120 3.94 -3.53 13.55
CA SER A 120 4.25 -2.09 13.56
C SER A 120 5.45 -1.70 14.44
N SER A 121 5.63 -2.37 15.57
CA SER A 121 6.80 -2.18 16.45
C SER A 121 8.14 -2.35 15.72
N ASN A 122 8.27 -3.26 14.76
CA ASN A 122 9.49 -3.44 13.97
C ASN A 122 9.80 -2.25 13.05
N TRP A 123 8.75 -1.55 12.60
CA TRP A 123 8.84 -0.39 11.72
C TRP A 123 9.03 0.92 12.49
N CYS A 124 8.78 0.90 13.80
CA CYS A 124 8.90 2.05 14.69
C CYS A 124 10.15 2.00 15.58
N ASP A 125 10.89 0.88 15.58
CA ASP A 125 12.16 0.71 16.30
C ASP A 125 13.32 1.45 15.59
N LEU A 126 13.32 2.79 15.73
CA LEU A 126 14.31 3.67 15.14
C LEU A 126 15.70 3.45 15.76
N LYS A 127 16.70 3.39 14.89
CA LYS A 127 18.13 3.35 15.25
C LYS A 127 18.82 4.60 14.72
N SER A 128 19.75 5.12 15.51
CA SER A 128 20.63 6.24 15.16
C SER A 128 22.09 5.75 15.02
N LYS A 129 22.92 6.44 14.23
CA LYS A 129 24.38 6.21 14.29
C LYS A 129 24.93 6.80 15.59
N GLY A 130 25.08 5.97 16.62
CA GLY A 130 25.76 6.36 17.87
C GLY A 130 25.23 5.73 19.16
N GLU A 131 24.08 5.06 19.14
CA GLU A 131 23.49 4.53 20.38
C GLU A 131 23.81 3.04 20.60
N SER A 132 24.82 2.81 21.43
CA SER A 132 24.80 1.73 22.42
C SER A 132 24.02 2.21 23.65
N GLY A 133 22.78 1.72 23.84
CA GLY A 133 22.08 1.79 25.12
C GLY A 133 20.89 2.76 25.23
N SER A 134 19.73 2.17 25.56
CA SER A 134 18.52 2.68 26.22
C SER A 134 18.25 4.20 26.24
N ARG A 135 17.09 4.61 25.71
CA ARG A 135 16.46 5.89 26.09
C ARG A 135 14.99 5.73 26.44
N GLY A 136 14.67 6.15 27.66
CA GLY A 136 13.33 6.44 28.14
C GLY A 136 12.80 7.77 27.60
N ALA A 137 11.48 7.91 27.73
CA ALA A 137 10.65 8.98 27.20
C ALA A 137 11.07 10.39 27.68
N GLY A 138 11.12 11.32 26.74
CA GLY A 138 11.17 12.76 26.98
C GLY A 138 10.85 13.51 25.69
N GLU A 139 9.66 14.10 25.64
CA GLU A 139 9.26 15.04 24.59
C GLU A 139 10.08 16.33 24.73
N GLN A 140 10.84 16.68 23.70
CA GLN A 140 11.19 18.05 23.37
C GLN A 140 11.59 18.14 21.89
N GLY A 141 11.03 19.14 21.22
CA GLY A 141 10.97 19.29 19.76
C GLY A 141 12.30 19.15 19.04
N SER A 142 12.29 18.56 17.85
CA SER A 142 13.50 18.25 17.10
C SER A 142 13.54 18.91 15.74
N ASP A 143 14.56 19.76 15.58
CA ASP A 143 15.39 19.90 14.39
C ASP A 143 15.23 18.74 13.38
N TYR A 144 14.82 19.05 12.15
CA TYR A 144 14.50 18.10 11.08
C TYR A 144 15.74 17.45 10.45
N ARG A 145 16.73 17.02 11.24
CA ARG A 145 17.87 16.25 10.72
C ARG A 145 17.51 14.77 10.65
N THR A 146 16.92 14.37 9.52
CA THR A 146 16.39 13.00 9.29
C THR A 146 17.38 12.02 8.66
N ASP A 147 18.61 12.44 8.33
CA ASP A 147 19.45 11.66 7.41
C ASP A 147 20.21 10.49 8.05
N ASP A 148 20.20 10.38 9.38
CA ASP A 148 20.90 9.31 10.12
C ASP A 148 19.98 8.28 10.80
N GLU A 149 18.64 8.45 10.73
CA GLU A 149 17.68 7.49 11.31
C GLU A 149 17.33 6.36 10.33
N TYR A 150 17.37 5.11 10.80
CA TYR A 150 16.99 3.93 10.02
C TYR A 150 16.27 2.90 10.88
N VAL A 151 15.58 1.96 10.22
CA VAL A 151 15.06 0.73 10.85
C VAL A 151 15.68 -0.49 10.19
N VAL A 152 15.72 -1.61 10.92
CA VAL A 152 16.25 -2.88 10.41
C VAL A 152 15.12 -3.89 10.33
N VAL A 153 14.59 -4.10 9.12
CA VAL A 153 13.38 -4.90 8.88
C VAL A 153 13.62 -5.93 7.78
N ASP A 154 12.87 -7.03 7.79
CA ASP A 154 12.87 -8.01 6.70
C ASP A 154 11.64 -7.78 5.81
N GLN A 155 11.78 -6.94 4.80
CA GLN A 155 10.66 -6.55 3.94
C GLN A 155 10.11 -7.71 3.10
N HIS A 156 10.93 -8.74 2.84
CA HIS A 156 10.48 -9.90 2.06
C HIS A 156 9.38 -10.70 2.77
N LYS A 157 9.24 -10.58 4.09
CA LYS A 157 8.11 -11.17 4.84
C LYS A 157 6.75 -10.57 4.45
N LEU A 158 6.76 -9.37 3.85
CA LEU A 158 5.54 -8.76 3.33
C LEU A 158 5.06 -9.46 2.04
N LEU A 159 5.97 -10.06 1.27
CA LEU A 159 5.68 -10.68 -0.03
C LEU A 159 5.10 -12.08 0.07
N SER A 160 5.27 -12.77 1.20
CA SER A 160 4.69 -14.11 1.38
C SER A 160 3.15 -14.02 1.41
N PRO A 161 2.42 -15.00 0.85
CA PRO A 161 0.99 -15.09 1.09
C PRO A 161 0.70 -15.21 2.60
N SER A 162 -0.40 -14.64 3.06
CA SER A 162 -0.85 -14.84 4.44
C SER A 162 -1.36 -16.28 4.57
N PRO A 163 -0.98 -17.05 5.61
CA PRO A 163 -1.43 -18.44 5.76
C PRO A 163 -2.94 -18.57 5.97
N ASP A 164 -3.65 -17.48 6.25
CA ASP A 164 -5.05 -17.49 6.71
C ASP A 164 -6.09 -16.98 5.69
N LEU A 165 -5.74 -16.80 4.42
CA LEU A 165 -6.73 -16.52 3.37
C LEU A 165 -6.86 -17.74 2.46
N PRO A 166 -8.01 -18.46 2.45
CA PRO A 166 -8.22 -19.55 1.51
C PRO A 166 -8.09 -19.01 0.08
N ASP A 167 -7.38 -19.75 -0.77
CA ASP A 167 -7.30 -19.45 -2.20
C ASP A 167 -8.72 -19.17 -2.71
N SER A 168 -8.91 -18.00 -3.33
CA SER A 168 -10.16 -17.70 -4.02
C SER A 168 -10.42 -18.86 -4.99
N PRO A 169 -11.64 -19.42 -5.03
CA PRO A 169 -11.90 -20.58 -5.86
C PRO A 169 -11.57 -20.22 -7.30
N SER A 170 -10.62 -20.97 -7.87
CA SER A 170 -10.36 -20.99 -9.31
C SER A 170 -11.72 -21.10 -10.00
N LYS A 171 -12.08 -20.13 -10.85
CA LYS A 171 -13.29 -20.20 -11.67
C LYS A 171 -13.28 -21.56 -12.35
N SER A 172 -14.15 -22.46 -11.89
CA SER A 172 -14.44 -23.70 -12.59
C SER A 172 -15.04 -23.29 -13.92
N GLU A 173 -14.31 -23.58 -14.98
CA GLU A 173 -14.78 -23.48 -16.36
C GLU A 173 -16.16 -24.13 -16.47
N GLY A 174 -17.07 -23.43 -17.15
CA GLY A 174 -18.44 -23.88 -17.32
C GLY A 174 -18.51 -25.23 -18.04
N ASP A 175 -19.41 -26.08 -17.57
CA ASP A 175 -19.97 -27.10 -18.42
C ASP A 175 -21.37 -26.64 -18.81
N GLY A 176 -21.45 -26.05 -20.01
CA GLY A 176 -22.70 -25.87 -20.71
C GLY A 176 -23.13 -27.22 -21.25
N SER A 177 -24.31 -27.69 -20.84
CA SER A 177 -24.99 -28.76 -21.55
C SER A 177 -26.51 -28.55 -21.48
N ALA A 178 -27.04 -28.31 -22.68
CA ALA A 178 -28.39 -28.51 -23.21
C ALA A 178 -29.57 -27.77 -22.56
#